data_AF-A0A812M7Y5-F1
#
_entry.id   AF-A0A812M7Y5-F1
#
_cell.length_a   1.000
_cell.length_b   1.000
_cell.length_c   1.000
_cell.angle_alpha   90.00
_cell.angle_beta   90.00
_cell.angle_gamma   90.00
#
_symmetry.space_group_name_H-M   'P 1'
#
loop_
_entity.id
_entity.type
_entity.pdbx_description
1 polymer ?
#
loop_
_entity_poly.entity_id
_entity_poly.type
_entity_poly.pdbx_seq_one_letter_code
_entity_poly.pdbx_strand_id
1 'polypeptide(L)'
;MKWIKYVPGLNVLYDIFFNGTPSLEAIKDSLNVQALLSALLIAIVISFPGAFEHDELKEASTRLSKCLFSSNPDPLAASDLLKREVFWSSLFLSNNVLMVVMVYLSLAGLKLQANNAEERFKAWYFYARFLLFFMTMFMMAGVLTFGRCTYFMFILKFPVSGDHENCTNAETADTSPFVFLRDVGNVIWLGTMASTVLILSCTHFSQLRMDEKQPHPMPITRIVPRPAEER
;
A
#
# COMPACT_ATOMS: atom_id res chain seq x y z
N MET A 1 18.64 -4.96 -17.72
CA MET A 1 17.82 -3.75 -17.47
C MET A 1 18.73 -2.58 -17.12
N LYS A 2 18.99 -1.63 -18.04
CA LYS A 2 19.84 -0.45 -17.77
C LYS A 2 19.05 0.79 -17.31
N TRP A 3 17.74 0.85 -17.60
CA TRP A 3 16.89 2.02 -17.36
C TRP A 3 16.50 2.24 -15.89
N ILE A 4 16.38 1.17 -15.09
CA ILE A 4 15.99 1.25 -13.67
C ILE A 4 17.03 2.03 -12.82
N LYS A 5 18.30 2.10 -13.27
CA LYS A 5 19.38 2.79 -12.54
C LYS A 5 19.27 4.31 -12.51
N TYR A 6 18.42 4.92 -13.33
CA TYR A 6 18.34 6.38 -13.45
C TYR A 6 17.38 7.04 -12.45
N VAL A 7 16.58 6.26 -11.72
CA VAL A 7 15.67 6.78 -10.70
C VAL A 7 16.21 6.38 -9.32
N PRO A 8 16.88 7.28 -8.57
CA PRO A 8 17.58 6.93 -7.33
C PRO A 8 16.69 6.23 -6.31
N GLY A 9 15.44 6.69 -6.14
CA GLY A 9 14.49 6.08 -5.20
C GLY A 9 14.11 4.65 -5.56
N LEU A 10 13.86 4.37 -6.85
CA LEU A 10 13.56 3.01 -7.31
C LEU A 10 14.78 2.09 -7.22
N ASN A 11 15.99 2.63 -7.43
CA ASN A 11 17.21 1.84 -7.28
C ASN A 11 17.44 1.42 -5.82
N VAL A 12 17.20 2.31 -4.86
CA VAL A 12 17.28 1.97 -3.43
C VAL A 12 16.26 0.90 -3.07
N LEU A 13 15.01 1.02 -3.53
CA LEU A 13 13.99 -0.02 -3.29
C LEU A 13 14.37 -1.35 -3.94
N TYR A 14 14.92 -1.30 -5.16
CA TYR A 14 15.40 -2.50 -5.84
C TYR A 14 16.50 -3.19 -5.04
N ASP A 15 17.50 -2.43 -4.60
CA ASP A 15 18.62 -2.97 -3.83
C ASP A 15 18.15 -3.58 -2.50
N ILE A 16 17.20 -2.96 -1.81
CA ILE A 16 16.64 -3.46 -0.54
C ILE A 16 15.91 -4.80 -0.72
N PHE A 17 15.10 -4.97 -1.77
CA PHE A 17 14.20 -6.14 -1.91
C PHE A 17 14.71 -7.23 -2.85
N PHE A 18 15.65 -6.91 -3.74
CA PHE A 18 16.10 -7.84 -4.78
C PHE A 18 17.57 -8.20 -4.70
N ASN A 19 18.39 -7.41 -3.98
CA ASN A 19 19.82 -7.65 -3.85
C ASN A 19 20.17 -8.38 -2.54
N GLY A 20 19.80 -9.66 -2.46
CA GLY A 20 20.08 -10.53 -1.32
C GLY A 20 18.84 -10.90 -0.51
N THR A 21 19.02 -11.80 0.46
CA THR A 21 17.97 -12.19 1.41
C THR A 21 18.24 -11.51 2.75
N PRO A 22 17.32 -10.68 3.29
CA PRO A 22 17.49 -10.01 4.56
C PRO A 22 17.40 -11.02 5.72
N SER A 23 17.87 -10.61 6.90
CA SER A 23 17.65 -11.42 8.10
C SER A 23 16.17 -11.48 8.47
N LEU A 24 15.76 -12.55 9.15
CA LEU A 24 14.39 -12.69 9.64
C LEU A 24 14.00 -11.55 10.58
N GLU A 25 14.94 -11.11 11.43
CA GLU A 25 14.76 -10.00 12.37
C GLU A 25 14.48 -8.70 11.63
N ALA A 26 15.24 -8.39 10.57
CA ALA A 26 15.03 -7.19 9.76
C ALA A 26 13.64 -7.16 9.11
N ILE A 27 13.13 -8.31 8.65
CA ILE A 27 11.76 -8.40 8.12
C ILE A 27 10.74 -8.11 9.24
N LYS A 28 10.89 -8.73 10.42
CA LYS A 28 9.97 -8.51 11.54
C LYS A 28 9.95 -7.05 11.98
N ASP A 29 11.11 -6.43 12.10
CA ASP A 29 11.23 -5.02 12.47
C ASP A 29 10.58 -4.13 11.41
N SER A 30 10.82 -4.39 10.12
CA SER A 30 10.17 -3.67 9.04
C SER A 30 8.65 -3.83 9.08
N LEU A 31 8.12 -5.02 9.35
CA LEU A 31 6.67 -5.25 9.45
C LEU A 31 6.07 -4.50 10.64
N ASN A 32 6.74 -4.50 11.78
CA ASN A 32 6.31 -3.78 12.98
C ASN A 32 6.26 -2.26 12.75
N VAL A 33 7.32 -1.70 12.14
CA VAL A 33 7.37 -0.27 11.82
C VAL A 33 6.26 0.11 10.84
N GLN A 34 6.05 -0.68 9.79
CA GLN A 34 4.98 -0.41 8.82
C GLN A 34 3.58 -0.52 9.44
N ALA A 35 3.31 -1.55 10.25
CA ALA A 35 2.04 -1.67 10.97
C ALA A 35 1.78 -0.46 11.88
N LEU A 36 2.79 -0.08 12.67
CA LEU A 36 2.68 1.03 13.63
C LEU A 36 2.44 2.36 12.91
N LEU A 37 3.25 2.67 11.89
CA LEU A 37 3.11 3.92 11.15
C LEU A 37 1.79 3.98 10.39
N SER A 38 1.37 2.90 9.74
CA SER A 38 0.09 2.86 9.04
C SER A 38 -1.09 3.03 9.99
N ALA A 39 -1.08 2.34 11.14
CA ALA A 39 -2.12 2.49 12.15
C ALA A 39 -2.21 3.92 12.71
N LEU A 40 -1.05 4.54 12.99
CA LEU A 40 -0.98 5.92 13.45
C LEU A 40 -1.55 6.89 12.42
N LEU A 41 -1.14 6.77 11.16
CA LEU A 41 -1.61 7.64 10.09
C LEU A 41 -3.11 7.47 9.82
N ILE A 42 -3.63 6.24 9.86
CA ILE A 42 -5.07 5.97 9.71
C ILE A 42 -5.85 6.67 10.83
N ALA A 43 -5.40 6.54 12.09
CA ALA A 43 -6.06 7.16 13.23
C ALA A 43 -6.15 8.69 13.07
N ILE A 44 -5.09 9.32 12.57
CA ILE A 44 -5.08 10.76 12.30
C ILE A 44 -6.03 11.10 11.14
N VAL A 45 -5.96 10.40 10.01
CA VAL A 45 -6.79 10.67 8.82
C VAL A 45 -8.27 10.58 9.10
N ILE A 46 -8.70 9.56 9.85
CA ILE A 46 -10.12 9.34 10.19
C ILE A 46 -10.66 10.47 11.08
N SER A 47 -9.79 11.18 11.81
CA SER A 47 -10.20 12.31 12.64
C SER A 47 -10.47 13.61 11.85
N PHE A 48 -9.93 13.75 10.64
CA PHE A 48 -9.99 15.00 9.87
C PHE A 48 -11.41 15.48 9.54
N PRO A 49 -12.36 14.62 9.12
CA PRO A 49 -13.75 15.05 8.90
C PRO A 49 -14.39 15.66 10.16
N GLY A 50 -14.00 15.19 11.35
CA GLY A 50 -14.51 15.70 12.63
C GLY A 50 -13.89 17.04 13.06
N ALA A 51 -12.86 17.53 12.37
CA ALA A 51 -12.20 18.80 12.67
C ALA A 51 -12.91 20.03 12.06
N PHE A 52 -13.95 19.80 11.27
CA PHE A 52 -14.69 20.84 10.55
C PHE A 52 -16.16 20.85 10.93
N GLU A 53 -16.68 22.05 11.15
CA GLU A 53 -18.12 22.28 11.20
C GLU A 53 -18.69 22.38 9.78
N HIS A 54 -20.00 22.12 9.65
CA HIS A 54 -20.66 22.18 8.34
C HIS A 54 -20.57 23.58 7.71
N ASP A 55 -20.73 24.63 8.52
CA ASP A 55 -20.68 26.02 8.06
C ASP A 55 -19.26 26.43 7.63
N GLU A 56 -18.23 25.95 8.33
CA GLU A 56 -16.82 26.18 7.94
C GLU A 56 -16.52 25.60 6.55
N LEU A 57 -17.01 24.39 6.25
CA LEU A 57 -16.82 23.77 4.93
C LEU A 57 -17.56 24.52 3.83
N LYS A 58 -18.76 25.03 4.12
CA LYS A 58 -19.54 25.83 3.17
C LYS A 58 -18.89 27.19 2.90
N GLU A 59 -18.36 27.84 3.94
CA GLU A 59 -17.59 29.07 3.83
C GLU A 59 -16.31 28.83 3.01
N ALA A 60 -15.56 27.77 3.32
CA ALA A 60 -14.36 27.40 2.58
C ALA A 60 -14.66 27.10 1.09
N SER A 61 -15.77 26.42 0.80
CA SER A 61 -16.21 26.16 -0.59
C SER A 61 -16.49 27.47 -1.33
N THR A 62 -17.18 28.41 -0.68
CA THR A 62 -17.48 29.73 -1.25
C THR A 62 -16.21 30.53 -1.50
N ARG A 63 -15.29 30.58 -0.52
CA ARG A 63 -14.00 31.27 -0.61
C ARG A 63 -13.13 30.71 -1.74
N LEU A 64 -13.07 29.39 -1.88
CA LEU A 64 -12.18 28.71 -2.83
C LEU A 64 -12.84 28.45 -4.19
N SER A 65 -14.12 28.76 -4.35
CA SER A 65 -14.91 28.50 -5.57
C SER A 65 -14.26 29.03 -6.83
N LYS A 66 -13.70 30.26 -6.78
CA LYS A 66 -13.07 30.91 -7.93
C LYS A 66 -11.72 30.30 -8.31
N CYS A 67 -11.02 29.66 -7.38
CA CYS A 67 -9.62 29.23 -7.56
C CYS A 67 -9.50 27.70 -7.72
N LEU A 68 -10.13 26.93 -6.83
CA LEU A 68 -10.03 25.45 -6.80
C LEU A 68 -11.23 24.75 -7.45
N PHE A 69 -12.40 25.39 -7.44
CA PHE A 69 -13.66 24.79 -7.89
C PHE A 69 -14.29 25.56 -9.07
N SER A 70 -13.46 26.26 -9.86
CA SER A 70 -13.94 27.13 -10.95
C SER A 70 -14.74 26.36 -12.00
N SER A 71 -14.44 25.08 -12.19
CA SER A 71 -15.13 24.19 -13.12
C SER A 71 -16.46 23.66 -12.60
N ASN A 72 -16.70 23.67 -11.28
CA ASN A 72 -17.94 23.18 -10.67
C ASN A 72 -18.20 23.89 -9.33
N PRO A 73 -18.92 25.03 -9.32
CA PRO A 73 -19.17 25.83 -8.12
C PRO A 73 -20.28 25.20 -7.27
N ASP A 74 -19.98 24.05 -6.66
CA ASP A 74 -20.87 23.41 -5.69
C ASP A 74 -20.62 24.00 -4.28
N PRO A 75 -21.65 24.43 -3.52
CA PRO A 75 -21.50 24.85 -2.13
C PRO A 75 -20.88 23.77 -1.22
N LEU A 76 -20.85 22.50 -1.64
CA LEU A 76 -20.26 21.38 -0.90
C LEU A 76 -18.94 20.86 -1.50
N ALA A 77 -18.37 21.53 -2.52
CA ALA A 77 -17.13 21.08 -3.18
C ALA A 77 -15.96 20.86 -2.21
N ALA A 78 -15.82 21.71 -1.18
CA ALA A 78 -14.83 21.54 -0.12
C ALA A 78 -15.04 20.25 0.70
N SER A 79 -16.29 19.92 1.03
CA SER A 79 -16.63 18.70 1.76
C SER A 79 -16.29 17.46 0.93
N ASP A 80 -16.63 17.47 -0.35
CA ASP A 80 -16.38 16.35 -1.25
C ASP A 80 -14.89 16.15 -1.54
N LEU A 81 -14.14 17.25 -1.66
CA LEU A 81 -12.69 17.21 -1.75
C LEU A 81 -12.09 16.56 -0.50
N LEU A 82 -12.47 17.02 0.70
CA LEU A 82 -11.97 16.45 1.95
C LEU A 82 -12.30 14.96 2.07
N LYS A 83 -13.56 14.57 1.82
CA LYS A 83 -14.00 13.17 1.83
C LYS A 83 -13.19 12.31 0.87
N ARG A 84 -12.95 12.79 -0.35
CA ARG A 84 -12.18 12.08 -1.36
C ARG A 84 -10.74 11.84 -0.90
N GLU A 85 -10.06 12.87 -0.40
CA GLU A 85 -8.66 12.74 0.05
C GLU A 85 -8.55 11.84 1.30
N VAL A 86 -9.47 11.98 2.27
CA VAL A 86 -9.57 11.11 3.45
C VAL A 86 -9.80 9.66 3.03
N PHE A 87 -10.72 9.42 2.09
CA PHE A 87 -11.02 8.09 1.59
C PHE A 87 -9.79 7.42 0.96
N TRP A 88 -9.12 8.10 0.03
CA TRP A 88 -7.93 7.55 -0.62
C TRP A 88 -6.81 7.27 0.36
N SER A 89 -6.53 8.20 1.28
CA SER A 89 -5.49 8.00 2.29
C SER A 89 -5.83 6.81 3.20
N SER A 90 -7.08 6.70 3.63
CA SER A 90 -7.54 5.58 4.46
C SER A 90 -7.43 4.25 3.72
N LEU A 91 -7.81 4.22 2.44
CA LEU A 91 -7.76 3.02 1.61
C LEU A 91 -6.32 2.50 1.44
N PHE A 92 -5.36 3.37 1.09
CA PHE A 92 -3.97 2.96 0.90
C PHE A 92 -3.33 2.45 2.19
N LEU A 93 -3.52 3.17 3.29
CA LEU A 93 -2.96 2.78 4.58
C LEU A 93 -3.62 1.49 5.11
N SER A 94 -4.93 1.33 4.94
CA SER A 94 -5.63 0.10 5.37
C SER A 94 -5.20 -1.12 4.56
N ASN A 95 -4.99 -0.95 3.25
CA ASN A 95 -4.42 -2.01 2.40
C ASN A 95 -2.99 -2.36 2.82
N ASN A 96 -2.16 -1.37 3.20
CA ASN A 96 -0.84 -1.64 3.75
C ASN A 96 -0.94 -2.50 5.04
N VAL A 97 -1.81 -2.13 5.99
CA VAL A 97 -2.01 -2.92 7.23
C VAL A 97 -2.45 -4.35 6.90
N LEU A 98 -3.39 -4.53 5.98
CA LEU A 98 -3.83 -5.86 5.56
C LEU A 98 -2.68 -6.69 4.96
N MET A 99 -1.84 -6.08 4.12
CA MET A 99 -0.65 -6.75 3.57
C MET A 99 0.35 -7.12 4.68
N VAL A 100 0.59 -6.25 5.67
CA VAL A 100 1.45 -6.57 6.81
C VAL A 100 0.92 -7.79 7.56
N VAL A 101 -0.39 -7.85 7.83
CA VAL A 101 -1.02 -9.00 8.49
C VAL A 101 -0.86 -10.28 7.66
N MET A 102 -1.09 -10.22 6.35
CA MET A 102 -0.91 -11.39 5.46
C MET A 102 0.54 -11.89 5.46
N VAL A 103 1.51 -10.99 5.36
CA VAL A 103 2.94 -11.35 5.40
C VAL A 103 3.29 -11.93 6.77
N TYR A 104 2.81 -11.33 7.86
CA TYR A 104 3.04 -11.82 9.21
C TYR A 104 2.48 -13.23 9.45
N LEU A 105 1.24 -13.49 9.02
CA LEU A 105 0.63 -14.82 9.08
C LEU A 105 1.40 -15.83 8.23
N SER A 106 1.84 -15.44 7.03
CA SER A 106 2.65 -16.31 6.17
C SER A 106 4.00 -16.66 6.82
N LEU A 107 4.62 -15.70 7.51
CA LEU A 107 5.88 -15.88 8.21
C LEU A 107 5.70 -16.76 9.46
N ALA A 108 4.60 -16.59 10.20
CA ALA A 108 4.26 -17.43 11.35
C ALA A 108 4.02 -18.90 10.97
N GLY A 109 3.55 -19.16 9.74
CA GLY A 109 3.41 -20.51 9.20
C GLY A 109 4.73 -21.22 8.91
N LEU A 110 5.85 -20.50 8.82
CA LEU A 110 7.17 -21.10 8.64
C LEU A 110 7.63 -21.75 9.95
N LYS A 111 7.65 -23.09 9.99
CA LYS A 111 8.28 -23.86 11.07
C LYS A 111 9.81 -23.71 11.00
N LEU A 112 10.33 -22.62 11.56
CA LEU A 112 11.75 -22.22 11.52
C LEU A 112 12.66 -22.99 12.50
N GLN A 113 12.14 -23.94 13.26
CA GLN A 113 12.93 -24.78 14.18
C GLN A 113 13.46 -26.07 13.53
N ALA A 114 13.19 -26.30 12.24
CA ALA A 114 13.65 -27.50 11.55
C ALA A 114 15.08 -27.34 11.02
N ASN A 115 15.77 -28.47 10.79
CA ASN A 115 17.14 -28.52 10.23
C ASN A 115 17.32 -27.77 8.90
N ASN A 116 16.22 -27.40 8.20
CA ASN A 116 16.23 -26.70 6.92
C ASN A 116 15.56 -25.31 7.01
N ALA A 117 15.64 -24.65 8.17
CA ALA A 117 14.99 -23.35 8.42
C ALA A 117 15.43 -22.26 7.42
N GLU A 118 16.73 -22.17 7.14
CA GLU A 118 17.30 -21.17 6.24
C GLU A 118 16.84 -21.36 4.79
N GLU A 119 16.85 -22.59 4.28
CA GLU A 119 16.38 -22.90 2.93
C GLU A 119 14.89 -22.58 2.75
N ARG A 120 14.07 -22.94 3.74
CA ARG A 120 12.63 -22.63 3.74
C ARG A 120 12.37 -21.13 3.76
N PHE A 121 13.13 -20.39 4.56
CA PHE A 121 13.03 -18.94 4.61
C PHE A 121 13.45 -18.29 3.28
N LYS A 122 14.55 -18.72 2.67
CA LYS A 122 14.97 -18.25 1.33
C LYS A 122 13.90 -18.53 0.27
N ALA A 123 13.32 -19.73 0.28
CA ALA A 123 12.24 -20.10 -0.64
C ALA A 123 10.98 -19.25 -0.44
N TRP A 124 10.59 -18.99 0.81
CA TRP A 124 9.48 -18.08 1.11
C TRP A 124 9.77 -16.64 0.68
N TYR A 125 10.97 -16.14 0.99
CA TYR A 125 11.37 -14.76 0.70
C TYR A 125 11.37 -14.47 -0.80
N PHE A 126 11.72 -15.46 -1.64
CA PHE A 126 11.65 -15.33 -3.09
C PHE A 126 10.29 -14.83 -3.60
N TYR A 127 9.19 -15.25 -2.96
CA TYR A 127 7.84 -14.79 -3.26
C TYR A 127 7.45 -13.57 -2.40
N ALA A 128 7.76 -13.61 -1.10
CA ALA A 128 7.37 -12.56 -0.17
C ALA A 128 8.01 -11.19 -0.48
N ARG A 129 9.19 -11.14 -1.12
CA ARG A 129 9.84 -9.87 -1.52
C ARG A 129 8.97 -8.98 -2.39
N PHE A 130 8.12 -9.56 -3.25
CA PHE A 130 7.19 -8.78 -4.05
C PHE A 130 6.12 -8.16 -3.16
N LEU A 131 5.53 -8.94 -2.24
CA LEU A 131 4.57 -8.41 -1.26
C LEU A 131 5.18 -7.29 -0.42
N LEU A 132 6.42 -7.47 0.08
CA LEU A 132 7.13 -6.45 0.85
C LEU A 132 7.40 -5.18 0.03
N PHE A 133 7.74 -5.32 -1.25
CA PHE A 133 7.89 -4.20 -2.17
C PHE A 133 6.57 -3.43 -2.32
N PHE A 134 5.44 -4.11 -2.57
CA PHE A 134 4.15 -3.43 -2.69
C PHE A 134 3.65 -2.83 -1.40
N MET A 135 3.85 -3.52 -0.28
CA MET A 135 3.57 -2.99 1.05
C MET A 135 4.27 -1.63 1.21
N THR A 136 5.56 -1.55 0.85
CA THR A 136 6.33 -0.30 0.87
C THR A 136 5.75 0.76 -0.10
N MET A 137 5.35 0.37 -1.31
CA MET A 137 4.71 1.29 -2.26
C MET A 137 3.36 1.81 -1.75
N PHE A 138 2.53 0.97 -1.14
CA PHE A 138 1.26 1.35 -0.51
C PHE A 138 1.47 2.30 0.65
N MET A 139 2.53 2.07 1.46
CA MET A 139 2.90 2.98 2.53
C MET A 139 3.31 4.35 1.99
N MET A 140 4.16 4.39 0.95
CA MET A 140 4.55 5.64 0.28
C MET A 140 3.34 6.38 -0.30
N ALA A 141 2.45 5.66 -0.99
CA ALA A 141 1.21 6.22 -1.52
C ALA A 141 0.35 6.82 -0.39
N GLY A 142 0.17 6.07 0.70
CA GLY A 142 -0.57 6.48 1.89
C GLY A 142 0.01 7.75 2.53
N VAL A 143 1.32 7.84 2.68
CA VAL A 143 2.01 9.04 3.21
C VAL A 143 1.84 10.25 2.29
N LEU A 144 1.91 10.07 0.97
CA LEU A 144 1.70 11.15 0.01
C LEU A 144 0.25 11.66 0.03
N THR A 145 -0.73 10.75 0.06
CA THR A 145 -2.15 11.13 0.19
C THR A 145 -2.45 11.73 1.56
N PHE A 146 -1.80 11.27 2.62
CA PHE A 146 -1.88 11.87 3.95
C PHE A 146 -1.40 13.32 3.92
N GLY A 147 -0.21 13.57 3.37
CA GLY A 147 0.34 14.92 3.24
C GLY A 147 -0.55 15.84 2.42
N ARG A 148 -1.13 15.35 1.32
CA ARG A 148 -2.15 16.07 0.54
C ARG A 148 -3.39 16.39 1.38
N CYS A 149 -3.88 15.42 2.14
CA CYS A 149 -5.05 15.58 3.00
C CYS A 149 -4.80 16.63 4.09
N THR A 150 -3.64 16.59 4.76
CA THR A 150 -3.23 17.59 5.75
C THR A 150 -3.06 18.98 5.14
N TYR A 151 -2.50 19.08 3.94
CA TYR A 151 -2.39 20.33 3.21
C TYR A 151 -3.77 20.94 2.91
N PHE A 152 -4.72 20.12 2.43
CA PHE A 152 -6.09 20.59 2.20
C PHE A 152 -6.79 20.96 3.51
N MET A 153 -6.58 20.19 4.57
CA MET A 153 -7.09 20.55 5.89
C MET A 153 -6.62 21.95 6.30
N PHE A 154 -5.35 22.26 6.07
CA PHE A 154 -4.78 23.57 6.37
C PHE A 154 -5.43 24.69 5.53
N ILE A 155 -5.57 24.49 4.22
CA ILE A 155 -6.20 25.47 3.31
C ILE A 155 -7.69 25.69 3.60
N LEU A 156 -8.40 24.63 3.98
CA LEU A 156 -9.81 24.72 4.34
C LEU A 156 -9.97 25.48 5.66
N LYS A 157 -9.16 25.17 6.68
CA LYS A 157 -9.28 25.77 8.02
C LYS A 157 -8.77 27.20 8.09
N PHE A 158 -7.65 27.51 7.44
CA PHE A 158 -7.02 28.82 7.54
C PHE A 158 -7.21 29.61 6.23
N PRO A 159 -7.79 30.82 6.28
CA PRO A 159 -7.80 31.70 5.12
C PRO A 159 -6.37 32.08 4.75
N VAL A 160 -5.97 31.80 3.51
CA VAL A 160 -4.68 32.26 2.98
C VAL A 160 -4.82 33.74 2.67
N SER A 161 -4.12 34.60 3.41
CA SER A 161 -4.10 36.04 3.18
C SER A 161 -3.49 36.35 1.81
N GLY A 162 -4.33 36.77 0.85
CA GLY A 162 -3.93 37.20 -0.49
C GLY A 162 -5.16 37.66 -1.29
N ASP A 163 -4.95 38.45 -2.34
CA ASP A 163 -6.02 38.93 -3.23
C ASP A 163 -6.72 37.76 -3.94
N HIS A 164 -7.75 37.22 -3.32
CA HIS A 164 -8.62 36.18 -3.88
C HIS A 164 -9.36 36.64 -5.14
N GLU A 165 -9.31 37.93 -5.46
CA GLU A 165 -9.92 38.50 -6.67
C GLU A 165 -9.13 38.17 -7.94
N ASN A 166 -7.82 37.88 -7.84
CA ASN A 166 -6.93 37.68 -8.99
C ASN A 166 -6.43 36.23 -9.14
N CYS A 167 -7.29 35.23 -8.93
CA CYS A 167 -7.01 33.83 -9.33
C CYS A 167 -7.00 33.62 -10.88
N THR A 168 -6.75 34.68 -11.66
CA THR A 168 -6.85 34.72 -13.13
C THR A 168 -5.62 34.16 -13.85
N ASN A 169 -4.47 34.00 -13.17
CA ASN A 169 -3.29 33.41 -13.77
C ASN A 169 -3.27 31.89 -13.56
N ALA A 170 -4.16 31.19 -14.25
CA ALA A 170 -4.21 29.73 -14.33
C ALA A 170 -2.85 29.11 -14.72
N GLU A 171 -1.98 29.84 -15.42
CA GLU A 171 -0.63 29.39 -15.79
C GLU A 171 0.33 29.21 -14.60
N THR A 172 0.13 29.91 -13.48
CA THR A 172 0.91 29.67 -12.25
C THR A 172 0.31 28.58 -11.35
N ALA A 173 -0.97 28.24 -11.55
CA ALA A 173 -1.63 27.15 -10.83
C ALA A 173 -1.20 25.76 -11.34
N ASP A 174 -0.83 25.65 -12.62
CA ASP A 174 -0.39 24.39 -13.24
C ASP A 174 1.01 23.93 -12.79
N THR A 175 1.88 24.85 -12.33
CA THR A 175 3.19 24.50 -11.75
C THR A 175 3.15 24.27 -10.24
N SER A 176 1.97 24.33 -9.62
CA SER A 176 1.87 24.14 -8.18
C SER A 176 2.33 22.72 -7.80
N PRO A 177 3.00 22.54 -6.64
CA PRO A 177 3.36 21.21 -6.10
C PRO A 177 2.19 20.22 -6.07
N PHE A 178 0.95 20.74 -6.12
CA PHE A 178 -0.29 20.01 -6.26
C PHE A 178 -0.41 19.19 -7.55
N VAL A 179 -0.09 19.73 -8.74
CA VAL A 179 -0.15 18.97 -10.00
C VAL A 179 0.86 17.84 -9.98
N PHE A 180 2.08 18.12 -9.50
CA PHE A 180 3.10 17.11 -9.31
C PHE A 180 2.67 16.01 -8.32
N LEU A 181 2.15 16.38 -7.14
CA LEU A 181 1.64 15.41 -6.15
C LEU A 181 0.42 14.62 -6.67
N ARG A 182 -0.42 15.23 -7.50
CA ARG A 182 -1.55 14.57 -8.15
C ARG A 182 -1.08 13.53 -9.16
N ASP A 183 -0.19 13.93 -10.05
CA ASP A 183 0.25 13.10 -11.16
C ASP A 183 1.16 11.97 -10.66
N VAL A 184 2.06 12.25 -9.71
CA VAL A 184 2.85 11.22 -9.01
C VAL A 184 1.94 10.26 -8.24
N GLY A 185 0.93 10.77 -7.54
CA GLY A 185 -0.06 9.94 -6.84
C GLY A 185 -0.82 9.00 -7.80
N ASN A 186 -1.26 9.50 -8.95
CA ASN A 186 -1.97 8.72 -9.97
C ASN A 186 -1.08 7.65 -10.61
N VAL A 187 0.20 7.96 -10.87
CA VAL A 187 1.17 7.00 -11.41
C VAL A 187 1.46 5.89 -10.39
N ILE A 188 1.67 6.25 -9.12
CA ILE A 188 1.87 5.27 -8.04
C ILE A 188 0.63 4.39 -7.90
N TRP A 189 -0.58 4.96 -8.01
CA TRP A 189 -1.85 4.22 -7.92
C TRP A 189 -2.03 3.21 -9.06
N LEU A 190 -1.86 3.62 -10.32
CA LEU A 190 -1.94 2.73 -11.49
C LEU A 190 -0.94 1.59 -11.37
N GLY A 191 0.29 1.91 -10.91
CA GLY A 191 1.32 0.92 -10.64
C GLY A 191 0.90 -0.10 -9.58
N THR A 192 0.39 0.36 -8.43
CA THR A 192 0.01 -0.50 -7.30
C THR A 192 -1.21 -1.37 -7.56
N MET A 193 -2.22 -0.86 -8.27
CA MET A 193 -3.42 -1.63 -8.64
C MET A 193 -3.07 -2.77 -9.61
N ALA A 194 -2.36 -2.47 -10.69
CA ALA A 194 -1.97 -3.48 -11.69
C ALA A 194 -1.12 -4.59 -11.08
N SER A 195 -0.21 -4.24 -10.18
CA SER A 195 0.63 -5.22 -9.48
C SER A 195 -0.10 -6.09 -8.46
N THR A 196 -1.08 -5.54 -7.74
CA THR A 196 -1.84 -6.32 -6.75
C THR A 196 -2.63 -7.42 -7.44
N VAL A 197 -3.23 -7.12 -8.60
CA VAL A 197 -3.92 -8.10 -9.45
C VAL A 197 -2.97 -9.18 -9.96
N LEU A 198 -1.79 -8.77 -10.44
CA LEU A 198 -0.75 -9.71 -10.89
C LEU A 198 -0.28 -10.65 -9.78
N ILE A 199 -0.08 -10.14 -8.57
CA ILE A 199 0.37 -10.98 -7.45
C ILE A 199 -0.70 -11.93 -6.98
N LEU A 200 -1.96 -11.48 -6.82
CA LEU A 200 -3.05 -12.39 -6.46
C LEU A 200 -3.17 -13.52 -7.48
N SER A 201 -2.94 -13.21 -8.75
CA SER A 201 -2.90 -14.20 -9.82
C SER A 201 -1.70 -15.15 -9.67
N CYS A 202 -0.50 -14.63 -9.37
CA CYS A 202 0.71 -15.44 -9.19
C CYS A 202 0.70 -16.29 -7.91
N THR A 203 0.20 -15.78 -6.79
CA THR A 203 0.12 -16.53 -5.52
C THR A 203 -0.89 -17.66 -5.65
N HIS A 204 -2.03 -17.41 -6.28
CA HIS A 204 -3.00 -18.45 -6.60
C HIS A 204 -2.39 -19.54 -7.50
N PHE A 205 -1.66 -19.15 -8.55
CA PHE A 205 -0.96 -20.10 -9.42
C PHE A 205 0.12 -20.91 -8.69
N SER A 206 0.83 -20.29 -7.75
CA SER A 206 1.88 -20.96 -6.99
C SER A 206 1.33 -21.99 -6.00
N GLN A 207 0.16 -21.73 -5.41
CA GLN A 207 -0.53 -22.70 -4.55
C GLN A 207 -0.95 -23.94 -5.34
N LEU A 208 -1.56 -23.74 -6.52
CA LEU A 208 -1.95 -24.84 -7.41
C LEU A 208 -0.76 -25.75 -7.77
N ARG A 209 0.43 -25.16 -7.98
CA ARG A 209 1.63 -25.92 -8.32
C ARG A 209 2.23 -26.70 -7.14
N MET A 210 2.04 -26.21 -5.92
CA MET A 210 2.52 -26.90 -4.71
C MET A 210 1.64 -28.11 -4.39
N ASP A 211 0.34 -28.02 -4.65
CA ASP A 211 -0.58 -29.14 -4.51
C ASP A 211 -0.28 -30.25 -5.53
N GLU A 212 0.10 -29.89 -6.76
CA GLU A 212 0.49 -30.87 -7.80
C GLU A 212 1.79 -31.63 -7.45
N LYS A 213 2.69 -31.01 -6.67
CA LYS A 213 3.97 -31.61 -6.29
C LYS A 213 3.94 -32.36 -4.97
N GLN A 214 2.84 -32.34 -4.21
CA GLN A 214 2.73 -33.25 -3.08
C GLN A 214 2.65 -34.67 -3.65
N PRO A 215 3.65 -35.54 -3.37
CA PRO A 215 3.58 -36.91 -3.83
C PRO A 215 2.29 -37.49 -3.26
N HIS A 216 1.37 -37.89 -4.13
CA HIS A 216 0.19 -38.62 -3.70
C HIS A 216 0.68 -39.73 -2.78
N PRO A 217 0.14 -39.85 -1.54
CA PRO A 217 0.55 -40.91 -0.65
C PRO A 217 0.38 -42.20 -1.43
N MET A 218 1.49 -42.88 -1.72
CA MET A 218 1.44 -44.15 -2.44
C MET A 218 0.42 -45.01 -1.71
N PRO A 219 -0.58 -45.57 -2.40
CA PRO A 219 -1.58 -46.40 -1.76
C PRO A 219 -0.82 -47.42 -0.95
N ILE A 220 -1.01 -47.40 0.37
CA ILE A 220 -0.38 -48.37 1.26
C ILE A 220 -0.93 -49.71 0.79
N THR A 221 -0.15 -50.43 -0.03
CA THR A 221 -0.43 -51.80 -0.38
C THR A 221 -0.43 -52.55 0.92
N ARG A 222 -1.63 -52.79 1.44
CA ARG A 222 -1.86 -53.59 2.63
C ARG A 222 -1.24 -54.94 2.33
N ILE A 223 -0.07 -55.21 2.91
CA ILE A 223 0.56 -56.51 2.81
C ILE A 223 -0.39 -57.47 3.53
N VAL A 224 -1.22 -58.17 2.77
CA VAL A 224 -2.06 -59.23 3.30
C VAL A 224 -1.09 -60.34 3.69
N PRO A 225 -1.00 -60.73 4.98
CA PRO A 225 -0.12 -61.81 5.39
C PRO A 225 -0.51 -63.09 4.64
N ARG A 226 0.47 -63.75 4.02
CA ARG A 226 0.27 -65.07 3.39
C ARG A 226 -0.18 -66.04 4.49
N PRO A 227 -1.27 -66.80 4.29
CA PRO A 227 -1.62 -67.89 5.21
C PRO A 227 -0.45 -68.88 5.26
N ALA A 228 -0.08 -69.30 6.47
CA ALA A 228 0.95 -70.29 6.69
C ALA A 228 0.50 -71.62 6.08
N GLU A 229 1.29 -72.16 5.14
CA GLU A 229 1.13 -73.55 4.71
C GLU A 229 1.52 -74.46 5.87
N GLU A 230 0.53 -75.19 6.38
CA GLU A 230 0.71 -76.29 7.32
C GLU A 230 1.61 -77.36 6.67
N ARG A 231 2.75 -77.64 7.29
CA ARG A 231 3.58 -78.84 7.04
C ARG A 231 3.52 -79.74 8.25
#